data_AF-A0A3M7P4V8-F1
#
_entry.id   AF-A0A3M7P4V8-F1
#
_cell.length_a   1.000
_cell.length_b   1.000
_cell.length_c   1.000
_cell.angle_alpha   90.00
_cell.angle_beta   90.00
_cell.angle_gamma   90.00
#
_symmetry.space_group_name_H-M   'P 1'
#
loop_
_entity.id
_entity.type
_entity.pdbx_description
1 polymer ?
#
loop_
_entity_poly.entity_id
_entity_poly.type
_entity_poly.pdbx_seq_one_letter_code
_entity_poly.pdbx_strand_id
1 'polypeptide(L)'
;NVLNLLQIKHYTALYEHLDYVGRKTMCQYLLNNALEHETQITSPDEAEGLLLLINPLIVDPSDKPADYEQDAEDFIEEQTLVARLVHLMQSSNLDEQFLILNLVRKHFGTSTKEQIRFTLPPVVFRAYELAYNYKKSAESDEKWDKKCDKIFKFCFQTINALIKAELPAELAFRLFLNGALTLSEIAYDSCENIAYEFISQAIALYDDDIATNKFNSISLIIGTCQKILYIFGEENCDSLRQNCVTRAAKLLKKPDQCRAVALCANLFWNCAARKQDGISLRDGQKVNECLKKCLKIAAQCVDPNAQFELHVEILNYFIHYYAAHNENITVEMLNELISKIKQDKSSLDQSNESEMVIEQFNRTLNYLKERPKVYAGILV
;
A
#
# COMPACT_ATOMS: atom_id res chain seq x y z
N ASN A 1 27.39 -26.04 -2.61
CA ASN A 1 27.24 -24.73 -3.29
C ASN A 1 26.53 -24.97 -4.62
N VAL A 2 25.36 -24.38 -4.78
CA VAL A 2 24.47 -24.52 -5.93
C VAL A 2 25.13 -24.07 -7.24
N LEU A 3 26.01 -23.06 -7.20
CA LEU A 3 26.74 -22.58 -8.39
C LEU A 3 27.69 -23.63 -8.95
N ASN A 4 28.33 -24.45 -8.08
CA ASN A 4 29.20 -25.54 -8.53
C ASN A 4 28.41 -26.68 -9.17
N LEU A 5 27.16 -26.90 -8.75
CA LEU A 5 26.29 -27.90 -9.37
C LEU A 5 25.87 -27.49 -10.79
N LEU A 6 25.63 -26.19 -11.01
CA LEU A 6 25.34 -25.64 -12.35
C LEU A 6 26.51 -25.82 -13.33
N GLN A 7 27.75 -25.93 -12.83
CA GLN A 7 28.93 -26.17 -13.67
C GLN A 7 29.08 -27.64 -14.13
N ILE A 8 28.30 -28.57 -13.55
CA ILE A 8 28.37 -29.99 -13.91
C ILE A 8 27.54 -30.24 -15.17
N LYS A 9 28.22 -30.42 -16.31
CA LYS A 9 27.62 -30.53 -17.67
C LYS A 9 26.49 -31.54 -17.84
N HIS A 10 26.48 -32.62 -17.06
CA HIS A 10 25.50 -33.70 -17.18
C HIS A 10 24.56 -33.83 -15.97
N TYR A 11 24.60 -32.88 -15.04
CA TYR A 11 23.74 -32.93 -13.86
C TYR A 11 22.26 -32.76 -14.21
N THR A 12 21.94 -31.89 -15.16
CA THR A 12 20.58 -31.71 -15.68
C THR A 12 20.02 -32.98 -16.31
N ALA A 13 20.83 -33.71 -17.09
CA ALA A 13 20.41 -34.98 -17.69
C ALA A 13 20.16 -36.08 -16.64
N LEU A 14 20.96 -36.13 -15.57
CA LEU A 14 20.73 -37.04 -14.44
C LEU A 14 19.45 -36.67 -13.66
N TYR A 15 19.22 -35.37 -13.49
CA TYR A 15 18.07 -34.84 -12.78
C TYR A 15 16.74 -35.19 -13.46
N GLU A 16 16.70 -35.23 -14.80
CA GLU A 16 15.51 -35.63 -15.57
C GLU A 16 15.10 -37.10 -15.37
N HIS A 17 16.01 -37.96 -14.91
CA HIS A 17 15.70 -39.38 -14.64
C HIS A 17 15.02 -39.62 -13.28
N LEU A 18 14.99 -38.61 -12.40
CA LEU A 18 14.26 -38.70 -11.14
C LEU A 18 12.75 -38.57 -11.36
N ASP A 19 11.98 -39.23 -10.50
CA ASP A 19 10.53 -39.07 -10.44
C ASP A 19 10.14 -37.68 -9.92
N TYR A 20 8.88 -37.30 -10.07
CA TYR A 20 8.39 -35.98 -9.67
C TYR A 20 8.72 -35.65 -8.20
N VAL A 21 8.51 -36.59 -7.30
CA VAL A 21 8.77 -36.40 -5.86
C VAL A 21 10.27 -36.22 -5.60
N GLY A 22 11.12 -37.08 -6.18
CA GLY A 22 12.57 -36.97 -6.06
C GLY A 22 13.11 -35.64 -6.59
N ARG A 23 12.61 -35.17 -7.74
CA ARG A 23 12.98 -33.86 -8.30
C ARG A 23 12.58 -32.71 -7.37
N LYS A 24 11.39 -32.78 -6.79
CA LYS A 24 10.86 -31.77 -5.86
C LYS A 24 11.68 -31.68 -4.57
N THR A 25 11.95 -32.81 -3.93
CA THR A 25 12.79 -32.87 -2.72
C THR A 25 14.21 -32.37 -2.99
N MET A 26 14.78 -32.71 -4.15
CA MET A 26 16.09 -32.18 -4.55
C MET A 26 16.06 -30.66 -4.74
N CYS A 27 15.02 -30.10 -5.36
CA CYS A 27 14.86 -28.65 -5.47
C CYS A 27 14.78 -27.98 -4.09
N GLN A 28 13.97 -28.51 -3.18
CA GLN A 28 13.85 -27.98 -1.82
C GLN A 28 15.21 -28.00 -1.09
N TYR A 29 15.96 -29.10 -1.20
CA TYR A 29 17.29 -29.21 -0.60
C TYR A 29 18.26 -28.17 -1.19
N LEU A 30 18.23 -27.98 -2.51
CA LEU A 30 19.07 -26.99 -3.19
C LEU A 30 18.72 -25.56 -2.79
N LEU A 31 17.43 -25.23 -2.71
CA LEU A 31 16.96 -23.92 -2.25
C LEU A 31 17.35 -23.66 -0.80
N ASN A 32 17.14 -24.64 0.08
CA ASN A 32 17.56 -24.52 1.48
C ASN A 32 19.07 -24.35 1.60
N ASN A 33 19.87 -25.12 0.85
CA ASN A 33 21.32 -24.94 0.85
C ASN A 33 21.76 -23.55 0.34
N ALA A 34 21.12 -23.04 -0.70
CA ALA A 34 21.39 -21.68 -1.20
C ALA A 34 21.03 -20.61 -0.16
N LEU A 35 19.90 -20.78 0.53
CA LEU A 35 19.41 -19.86 1.56
C LEU A 35 20.26 -19.91 2.84
N GLU A 36 20.62 -21.09 3.32
CA GLU A 36 21.46 -21.29 4.52
C GLU A 36 22.87 -20.72 4.35
N HIS A 37 23.42 -20.78 3.13
CA HIS A 37 24.74 -20.25 2.82
C HIS A 37 24.71 -18.86 2.17
N GLU A 38 23.53 -18.23 2.07
CA GLU A 38 23.33 -16.91 1.44
C GLU A 38 24.04 -16.76 0.09
N THR A 39 24.00 -17.81 -0.73
CA THR A 39 24.74 -17.86 -1.99
C THR A 39 24.15 -16.86 -2.97
N GLN A 40 24.89 -15.78 -3.26
CA GLN A 40 24.45 -14.74 -4.19
C GLN A 40 24.51 -15.23 -5.63
N ILE A 41 23.43 -14.98 -6.37
CA ILE A 41 23.33 -15.27 -7.81
C ILE A 41 23.49 -13.93 -8.52
N THR A 42 24.63 -13.76 -9.17
CA THR A 42 25.07 -12.44 -9.64
C THR A 42 24.93 -12.28 -11.15
N SER A 43 24.97 -13.38 -11.90
CA SER A 43 24.86 -13.37 -13.35
C SER A 43 23.48 -13.81 -13.85
N PRO A 44 22.98 -13.23 -14.97
CA PRO A 44 21.79 -13.73 -15.66
C PRO A 44 21.87 -15.23 -16.01
N ASP A 45 23.04 -15.72 -16.41
CA ASP A 45 23.23 -17.13 -16.79
C ASP A 45 23.10 -18.07 -15.58
N GLU A 46 23.63 -17.65 -14.43
CA GLU A 46 23.49 -18.38 -13.16
C GLU A 46 22.02 -18.40 -12.70
N ALA A 47 21.31 -17.28 -12.87
CA ALA A 47 19.90 -17.18 -12.54
C ALA A 47 19.03 -18.06 -13.46
N GLU A 48 19.27 -18.07 -14.77
CA GLU A 48 18.56 -18.94 -15.72
C GLU A 48 18.82 -20.41 -15.41
N GLY A 49 20.09 -20.79 -15.19
CA GLY A 49 20.45 -22.16 -14.82
C GLY A 49 19.75 -22.64 -13.55
N LEU A 50 19.67 -21.78 -12.53
CA LEU A 50 18.97 -22.12 -11.29
C LEU A 50 17.45 -22.21 -11.48
N LEU A 51 16.84 -21.28 -12.22
CA LEU A 51 15.40 -21.29 -12.49
C LEU A 51 14.98 -22.54 -13.26
N LEU A 52 15.80 -23.01 -14.19
CA LEU A 52 15.58 -24.29 -14.90
C LEU A 52 15.69 -25.49 -13.95
N LEU A 53 16.64 -25.45 -13.02
CA LEU A 53 16.85 -26.53 -12.05
C LEU A 53 15.69 -26.65 -11.05
N ILE A 54 15.10 -25.53 -10.63
CA ILE A 54 13.96 -25.50 -9.70
C ILE A 54 12.61 -25.49 -10.42
N ASN A 55 12.60 -25.67 -11.74
CA ASN A 55 11.38 -25.60 -12.55
C ASN A 55 10.24 -26.49 -12.02
N PRO A 56 10.48 -27.70 -11.45
CA PRO A 56 9.41 -28.52 -10.87
C PRO A 56 8.70 -27.90 -9.65
N LEU A 57 9.29 -26.90 -8.99
CA LEU A 57 8.64 -26.11 -7.94
C LEU A 57 7.91 -24.87 -8.50
N ILE A 58 8.27 -24.45 -9.71
CA ILE A 58 7.72 -23.25 -10.37
C ILE A 58 6.52 -23.60 -11.25
N VAL A 59 6.59 -24.68 -12.03
CA VAL A 59 5.54 -25.09 -12.96
C VAL A 59 5.16 -26.53 -12.64
N ASP A 60 3.86 -26.80 -12.48
CA ASP A 60 3.37 -28.18 -12.38
C ASP A 60 3.78 -28.95 -13.64
N PRO A 61 4.68 -29.94 -13.53
CA PRO A 61 5.15 -30.66 -14.69
C PRO A 61 4.10 -31.66 -15.14
N SER A 62 4.07 -31.98 -16.44
CA SER A 62 3.08 -32.87 -17.05
C SER A 62 3.10 -34.31 -16.51
N ASP A 63 4.14 -34.69 -15.78
CA ASP A 63 4.33 -35.99 -15.15
C ASP A 63 3.97 -36.02 -13.66
N LYS A 64 3.32 -34.96 -13.13
CA LYS A 64 2.72 -34.97 -11.80
C LYS A 64 1.65 -36.07 -11.70
N PRO A 65 1.73 -37.01 -10.74
CA PRO A 65 0.73 -38.05 -10.57
C PRO A 65 -0.65 -37.44 -10.27
N ALA A 66 -1.71 -37.95 -10.89
CA ALA A 66 -3.08 -37.45 -10.70
C ALA A 66 -3.57 -37.59 -9.24
N ASP A 67 -3.07 -38.59 -8.53
CA ASP A 67 -3.41 -38.88 -7.13
C ASP A 67 -2.48 -38.17 -6.13
N TYR A 68 -1.60 -37.27 -6.60
CA TYR A 68 -0.69 -36.52 -5.75
C TYR A 68 -1.46 -35.38 -5.06
N GLU A 69 -1.98 -35.67 -3.87
CA GLU A 69 -2.49 -34.65 -2.95
C GLU A 69 -1.32 -34.04 -2.17
N GLN A 70 -1.15 -32.73 -2.30
CA GLN A 70 -0.20 -31.97 -1.50
C GLN A 70 -0.95 -31.23 -0.40
N ASP A 71 -0.42 -31.28 0.83
CA ASP A 71 -0.94 -30.47 1.92
C ASP A 71 -0.76 -28.97 1.61
N ALA A 72 -1.73 -28.15 2.00
CA ALA A 72 -1.67 -26.72 1.83
C ALA A 72 -0.48 -26.10 2.57
N GLU A 73 -0.12 -26.65 3.73
CA GLU A 73 1.05 -26.18 4.50
C GLU A 73 2.36 -26.42 3.73
N ASP A 74 2.57 -27.66 3.24
CA ASP A 74 3.74 -28.00 2.42
C ASP A 74 3.84 -27.14 1.16
N PHE A 75 2.70 -26.86 0.51
CA PHE A 75 2.67 -25.99 -0.67
C PHE A 75 3.10 -24.56 -0.32
N ILE A 76 2.61 -24.01 0.79
CA ILE A 76 2.99 -22.66 1.24
C ILE A 76 4.47 -22.61 1.58
N GLU A 77 5.02 -23.62 2.24
CA GLU A 77 6.45 -23.69 2.56
C GLU A 77 7.31 -23.67 1.29
N GLU A 78 6.96 -24.50 0.30
CA GLU A 78 7.65 -24.55 -0.98
C GLU A 78 7.62 -23.21 -1.73
N GLN A 79 6.43 -22.62 -1.84
CA GLN A 79 6.28 -21.32 -2.51
C GLN A 79 7.01 -20.20 -1.74
N THR A 80 7.10 -20.32 -0.41
CA THR A 80 7.89 -19.40 0.42
C THR A 80 9.39 -19.56 0.15
N LEU A 81 9.90 -20.78 -0.07
CA LEU A 81 11.30 -20.99 -0.47
C LEU A 81 11.60 -20.35 -1.83
N VAL A 82 10.72 -20.53 -2.81
CA VAL A 82 10.87 -19.90 -4.14
C VAL A 82 10.79 -18.37 -4.04
N ALA A 83 9.88 -17.83 -3.23
CA ALA A 83 9.77 -16.40 -2.98
C ALA A 83 11.06 -15.83 -2.34
N ARG A 84 11.64 -16.54 -1.36
CA ARG A 84 12.89 -16.15 -0.70
C ARG A 84 14.08 -16.17 -1.66
N LEU A 85 14.09 -17.07 -2.64
CA LEU A 85 15.18 -17.15 -3.62
C LEU A 85 15.37 -15.84 -4.39
N VAL A 86 14.30 -15.12 -4.70
CA VAL A 86 14.36 -13.82 -5.41
C VAL A 86 15.28 -12.84 -4.66
N HIS A 87 15.41 -12.99 -3.34
CA HIS A 87 16.28 -12.14 -2.54
C HIS A 87 17.77 -12.47 -2.65
N LEU A 88 18.15 -13.67 -3.10
CA LEU A 88 19.55 -14.06 -3.33
C LEU A 88 20.04 -13.67 -4.73
N MET A 89 19.13 -13.27 -5.62
CA MET A 89 19.43 -12.84 -6.99
C MET A 89 19.78 -11.36 -7.01
N GLN A 90 21.07 -11.06 -6.82
CA GLN A 90 21.61 -9.71 -6.73
C GLN A 90 22.88 -9.58 -7.57
N SER A 91 22.82 -8.77 -8.63
CA SER A 91 23.99 -8.33 -9.39
C SER A 91 24.50 -6.99 -8.87
N SER A 92 25.82 -6.79 -8.98
CA SER A 92 26.46 -5.50 -8.76
C SER A 92 26.15 -4.48 -9.87
N ASN A 93 25.81 -4.97 -11.06
CA ASN A 93 25.42 -4.15 -12.21
C ASN A 93 23.89 -4.00 -12.26
N LEU A 94 23.39 -2.77 -12.25
CA LEU A 94 21.96 -2.47 -12.24
C LEU A 94 21.24 -2.95 -13.52
N ASP A 95 21.92 -2.95 -14.67
CA ASP A 95 21.34 -3.40 -15.94
C ASP A 95 21.21 -4.94 -15.96
N GLU A 96 22.22 -5.65 -15.46
CA GLU A 96 22.16 -7.10 -15.27
C GLU A 96 21.11 -7.49 -14.24
N GLN A 97 20.97 -6.73 -13.15
CA GLN A 97 19.91 -6.94 -12.17
C GLN A 97 18.52 -6.84 -12.82
N PHE A 98 18.32 -5.89 -13.74
CA PHE A 98 17.06 -5.80 -14.47
C PHE A 98 16.84 -7.00 -15.41
N LEU A 99 17.90 -7.51 -16.06
CA LEU A 99 17.81 -8.73 -16.87
C LEU A 99 17.42 -9.94 -16.02
N ILE A 100 18.03 -10.11 -14.85
CA ILE A 100 17.70 -11.18 -13.90
C ILE A 100 16.22 -11.08 -13.50
N LEU A 101 15.71 -9.90 -13.13
CA LEU A 101 14.29 -9.73 -12.78
C LEU A 101 13.35 -10.04 -13.94
N ASN A 102 13.73 -9.72 -15.18
CA ASN A 102 12.94 -10.09 -16.37
C ASN A 102 12.92 -11.61 -16.59
N LEU A 103 14.04 -12.30 -16.40
CA LEU A 103 14.11 -13.76 -16.48
C LEU A 103 13.23 -14.40 -15.40
N VAL A 104 13.38 -13.97 -14.14
CA VAL A 104 12.58 -14.46 -13.01
C VAL A 104 11.09 -14.27 -13.28
N ARG A 105 10.67 -13.07 -13.73
CA ARG A 105 9.27 -12.82 -14.09
C ARG A 105 8.80 -13.73 -15.23
N LYS A 106 9.64 -14.00 -16.24
CA LYS A 106 9.28 -14.86 -17.36
C LYS A 106 9.00 -16.29 -16.89
N HIS A 107 9.86 -16.85 -16.05
CA HIS A 107 9.68 -18.20 -15.50
C HIS A 107 8.51 -18.28 -14.51
N PHE A 108 8.36 -17.30 -13.61
CA PHE A 108 7.24 -17.27 -12.69
C PHE A 108 5.91 -16.93 -13.38
N GLY A 109 5.94 -16.18 -14.48
CA GLY A 109 4.73 -15.85 -15.23
C GLY A 109 4.07 -17.04 -15.94
N THR A 110 4.79 -18.15 -16.11
CA THR A 110 4.26 -19.41 -16.66
C THR A 110 3.72 -20.35 -15.59
N SER A 111 3.82 -19.99 -14.30
CA SER A 111 3.34 -20.82 -13.20
C SER A 111 1.82 -20.75 -13.03
N THR A 112 1.28 -21.61 -12.18
CA THR A 112 -0.17 -21.64 -11.92
C THR A 112 -0.63 -20.38 -11.17
N LYS A 113 -1.95 -20.09 -11.24
CA LYS A 113 -2.58 -18.95 -10.56
C LYS A 113 -2.24 -18.90 -9.06
N GLU A 114 -2.16 -20.06 -8.40
CA GLU A 114 -1.89 -20.16 -6.97
C GLU A 114 -0.44 -19.85 -6.61
N GLN A 115 0.51 -20.23 -7.47
CA GLN A 115 1.94 -20.01 -7.26
C GLN A 115 2.33 -18.54 -7.47
N ILE A 116 1.80 -17.89 -8.52
CA ILE A 116 2.12 -16.48 -8.81
C ILE A 116 1.75 -15.53 -7.66
N ARG A 117 0.78 -15.91 -6.82
CA ARG A 117 0.39 -15.17 -5.62
C ARG A 117 1.57 -14.95 -4.65
N PHE A 118 2.47 -15.91 -4.57
CA PHE A 118 3.61 -15.89 -3.65
C PHE A 118 4.89 -15.41 -4.33
N THR A 119 5.08 -15.73 -5.61
CA THR A 119 6.35 -15.53 -6.30
C THR A 119 6.49 -14.18 -7.00
N LEU A 120 5.41 -13.58 -7.51
CA LEU A 120 5.48 -12.28 -8.19
C LEU A 120 5.61 -11.06 -7.26
N PRO A 121 5.01 -11.01 -6.05
CA PRO A 121 5.19 -9.86 -5.16
C PRO A 121 6.65 -9.58 -4.79
N PRO A 122 7.49 -10.57 -4.43
CA PRO A 122 8.92 -10.35 -4.22
C PRO A 122 9.64 -9.74 -5.44
N VAL A 123 9.28 -10.16 -6.65
CA VAL A 123 9.84 -9.60 -7.91
C VAL A 123 9.48 -8.12 -8.06
N VAL A 124 8.23 -7.74 -7.74
CA VAL A 124 7.79 -6.34 -7.75
C VAL A 124 8.57 -5.52 -6.72
N PHE A 125 8.74 -6.02 -5.50
CA PHE A 125 9.52 -5.32 -4.47
C PHE A 125 11.00 -5.17 -4.83
N ARG A 126 11.63 -6.21 -5.38
CA ARG A 126 13.02 -6.10 -5.88
C ARG A 126 13.15 -5.15 -7.07
N ALA A 127 12.14 -5.05 -7.91
CA ALA A 127 12.09 -4.06 -8.98
C ALA A 127 11.97 -2.63 -8.42
N TYR A 128 11.18 -2.40 -7.36
CA TYR A 128 11.14 -1.11 -6.65
C TYR A 128 12.47 -0.73 -6.01
N GLU A 129 13.14 -1.69 -5.36
CA GLU A 129 14.49 -1.49 -4.82
C GLU A 129 15.50 -1.11 -5.91
N LEU A 130 15.43 -1.79 -7.07
CA LEU A 130 16.26 -1.47 -8.22
C LEU A 130 16.03 -0.02 -8.70
N ALA A 131 14.77 0.45 -8.71
CA ALA A 131 14.45 1.83 -9.07
C ALA A 131 15.09 2.85 -8.09
N TYR A 132 15.11 2.57 -6.79
CA TYR A 132 15.85 3.40 -5.82
C TYR A 132 17.35 3.41 -6.09
N ASN A 133 17.93 2.27 -6.46
CA ASN A 133 19.36 2.18 -6.76
C ASN A 133 19.72 2.96 -8.03
N TYR A 134 18.86 2.96 -9.06
CA TYR A 134 19.01 3.85 -10.21
C TYR A 134 18.95 5.32 -9.83
N LYS A 135 18.06 5.71 -8.92
CA LYS A 135 18.03 7.08 -8.39
C LYS A 135 19.31 7.45 -7.65
N LYS A 136 19.88 6.55 -6.84
CA LYS A 136 21.18 6.78 -6.18
C LYS A 136 22.32 6.94 -7.19
N SER A 137 22.21 6.27 -8.34
CA SER A 137 23.15 6.35 -9.46
C SER A 137 22.83 7.46 -10.46
N ALA A 138 21.94 8.40 -10.14
CA ALA A 138 21.47 9.43 -11.07
C ALA A 138 22.60 10.36 -11.57
N GLU A 139 23.66 10.55 -10.78
CA GLU A 139 24.82 11.37 -11.18
C GLU A 139 25.71 10.68 -12.22
N SER A 140 25.72 9.35 -12.26
CA SER A 140 26.60 8.57 -13.14
C SER A 140 25.91 8.02 -14.39
N ASP A 141 24.58 7.86 -14.37
CA ASP A 141 23.80 7.36 -15.51
C ASP A 141 22.80 8.41 -15.98
N GLU A 142 23.11 9.10 -17.09
CA GLU A 142 22.21 10.11 -17.68
C GLU A 142 20.83 9.57 -18.09
N LYS A 143 20.67 8.25 -18.26
CA LYS A 143 19.43 7.61 -18.72
C LYS A 143 18.69 6.89 -17.59
N TRP A 144 19.04 7.16 -16.34
CA TRP A 144 18.42 6.54 -15.16
C TRP A 144 16.89 6.73 -15.13
N ASP A 145 16.41 7.88 -15.59
CA ASP A 145 14.99 8.25 -15.69
C ASP A 145 14.21 7.30 -16.61
N LYS A 146 14.74 7.02 -17.80
CA LYS A 146 14.16 6.11 -18.79
C LYS A 146 14.23 4.66 -18.33
N LYS A 147 15.26 4.30 -17.55
CA LYS A 147 15.37 2.97 -16.95
C LYS A 147 14.32 2.79 -15.84
N CYS A 148 14.13 3.78 -14.97
CA CYS A 148 13.04 3.81 -13.99
C CYS A 148 11.67 3.67 -14.66
N ASP A 149 11.41 4.42 -15.75
CA ASP A 149 10.16 4.30 -16.52
C ASP A 149 9.89 2.86 -17.00
N LYS A 150 10.91 2.18 -17.53
CA LYS A 150 10.81 0.76 -17.93
C LYS A 150 10.54 -0.17 -16.73
N ILE A 151 11.19 0.08 -15.60
CA ILE A 151 11.00 -0.71 -14.37
C ILE A 151 9.57 -0.57 -13.86
N PHE A 152 9.03 0.64 -13.80
CA PHE A 152 7.66 0.85 -13.33
C PHE A 152 6.62 0.27 -14.29
N LYS A 153 6.83 0.35 -15.61
CA LYS A 153 6.00 -0.37 -16.59
C LYS A 153 6.08 -1.89 -16.41
N PHE A 154 7.26 -2.41 -16.12
CA PHE A 154 7.46 -3.82 -15.77
C PHE A 154 6.68 -4.20 -14.51
N CYS A 155 6.75 -3.40 -13.44
CA CYS A 155 5.97 -3.63 -12.21
C CYS A 155 4.47 -3.59 -12.49
N PHE A 156 3.99 -2.59 -13.23
CA PHE A 156 2.57 -2.43 -13.58
C PHE A 156 2.03 -3.67 -14.31
N GLN A 157 2.75 -4.15 -15.33
CA GLN A 157 2.35 -5.35 -16.05
C GLN A 157 2.43 -6.62 -15.19
N THR A 158 3.37 -6.68 -14.24
CA THR A 158 3.51 -7.81 -13.30
C THR A 158 2.33 -7.86 -12.34
N ILE A 159 1.91 -6.70 -11.81
CA ILE A 159 0.74 -6.60 -10.93
C ILE A 159 -0.55 -6.91 -11.73
N ASN A 160 -0.66 -6.47 -12.98
CA ASN A 160 -1.79 -6.83 -13.83
C ASN A 160 -1.87 -8.34 -14.13
N ALA A 161 -0.75 -9.07 -14.12
CA ALA A 161 -0.78 -10.53 -14.22
C ALA A 161 -1.43 -11.15 -12.98
N LEU A 162 -1.21 -10.58 -11.78
CA LEU A 162 -1.89 -11.01 -10.55
C LEU A 162 -3.40 -10.77 -10.61
N ILE A 163 -3.83 -9.64 -11.16
CA ILE A 163 -5.26 -9.33 -11.34
C ILE A 163 -5.91 -10.33 -12.32
N LYS A 164 -5.26 -10.60 -13.46
CA LYS A 164 -5.75 -11.56 -14.46
C LYS A 164 -5.86 -12.99 -13.94
N ALA A 165 -5.09 -13.32 -12.91
CA ALA A 165 -5.17 -14.61 -12.24
C ALA A 165 -6.31 -14.72 -11.24
N GLU A 166 -7.17 -13.69 -11.12
CA GLU A 166 -8.35 -13.65 -10.22
C GLU A 166 -7.96 -13.87 -8.75
N LEU A 167 -6.75 -13.44 -8.39
CA LEU A 167 -6.29 -13.45 -7.00
C LEU A 167 -7.00 -12.39 -6.16
N PRO A 168 -7.00 -12.51 -4.82
CA PRO A 168 -7.60 -11.52 -3.94
C PRO A 168 -7.09 -10.10 -4.27
N ALA A 169 -8.01 -9.21 -4.64
CA ALA A 169 -7.69 -7.87 -5.14
C ALA A 169 -6.90 -7.03 -4.13
N GLU A 170 -7.01 -7.31 -2.83
CA GLU A 170 -6.25 -6.61 -1.78
C GLU A 170 -4.73 -6.63 -2.01
N LEU A 171 -4.19 -7.74 -2.55
CA LEU A 171 -2.75 -7.84 -2.81
C LEU A 171 -2.32 -6.89 -3.93
N ALA A 172 -2.97 -6.97 -5.09
CA ALA A 172 -2.69 -6.11 -6.23
C ALA A 172 -2.93 -4.63 -5.88
N PHE A 173 -4.01 -4.34 -5.15
CA PHE A 173 -4.32 -3.02 -4.63
C PHE A 173 -3.16 -2.43 -3.81
N ARG A 174 -2.64 -3.17 -2.83
CA ARG A 174 -1.50 -2.71 -2.01
C ARG A 174 -0.23 -2.54 -2.84
N LEU A 175 0.03 -3.43 -3.81
CA LEU A 175 1.18 -3.30 -4.70
C LEU A 175 1.09 -2.04 -5.58
N PHE A 176 -0.09 -1.69 -6.10
CA PHE A 176 -0.26 -0.43 -6.83
C PHE A 176 -0.07 0.80 -5.94
N LEU A 177 -0.62 0.81 -4.73
CA LEU A 177 -0.41 1.92 -3.79
C LEU A 177 1.06 2.07 -3.42
N ASN A 178 1.75 0.96 -3.13
CA ASN A 178 3.18 0.97 -2.87
C ASN A 178 3.95 1.50 -4.08
N GLY A 179 3.65 1.04 -5.30
CA GLY A 179 4.29 1.54 -6.51
C GLY A 179 4.14 3.05 -6.71
N ALA A 180 2.97 3.61 -6.39
CA ALA A 180 2.76 5.06 -6.42
C ALA A 180 3.60 5.80 -5.35
N LEU A 181 3.76 5.22 -4.15
CA LEU A 181 4.65 5.76 -3.11
C LEU A 181 6.12 5.67 -3.53
N THR A 182 6.56 4.56 -4.11
CA THR A 182 7.94 4.42 -4.59
C THR A 182 8.24 5.44 -5.69
N LEU A 183 7.30 5.63 -6.62
CA LEU A 183 7.38 6.66 -7.66
C LEU A 183 7.49 8.05 -7.05
N SER A 184 6.71 8.33 -6.00
CA SER A 184 6.77 9.62 -5.32
C SER A 184 8.10 9.85 -4.66
N GLU A 185 8.69 8.86 -4.00
CA GLU A 185 10.01 9.07 -3.39
C GLU A 185 11.12 9.23 -4.42
N ILE A 186 10.98 8.62 -5.60
CA ILE A 186 11.97 8.76 -6.68
C ILE A 186 11.81 10.10 -7.42
N ALA A 187 10.59 10.48 -7.78
CA ALA A 187 10.21 11.76 -8.38
C ALA A 187 11.09 12.20 -9.58
N TYR A 188 11.09 11.43 -10.67
CA TYR A 188 11.69 11.85 -11.95
C TYR A 188 10.68 12.61 -12.84
N ASP A 189 11.15 13.37 -13.83
CA ASP A 189 10.31 14.37 -14.53
C ASP A 189 9.06 13.83 -15.20
N SER A 190 9.12 12.62 -15.78
CA SER A 190 8.00 11.99 -16.50
C SER A 190 7.16 11.01 -15.64
N CYS A 191 7.35 10.99 -14.32
CA CYS A 191 6.69 10.01 -13.45
C CYS A 191 5.18 10.25 -13.22
N GLU A 192 4.67 11.45 -13.52
CA GLU A 192 3.28 11.84 -13.23
C GLU A 192 2.25 10.90 -13.89
N ASN A 193 2.41 10.61 -15.18
CA ASN A 193 1.46 9.77 -15.93
C ASN A 193 1.40 8.35 -15.35
N ILE A 194 2.56 7.78 -15.06
CA ILE A 194 2.65 6.43 -14.47
C ILE A 194 2.05 6.45 -13.06
N ALA A 195 2.38 7.43 -12.23
CA ALA A 195 1.81 7.53 -10.89
C ALA A 195 0.27 7.64 -10.93
N TYR A 196 -0.28 8.38 -11.90
CA TYR A 196 -1.72 8.49 -12.11
C TYR A 196 -2.34 7.16 -12.50
N GLU A 197 -1.71 6.39 -13.39
CA GLU A 197 -2.17 5.06 -13.81
C GLU A 197 -2.17 4.07 -12.62
N PHE A 198 -1.11 4.05 -11.82
CA PHE A 198 -1.02 3.21 -10.61
C PHE A 198 -2.17 3.49 -9.64
N ILE A 199 -2.43 4.77 -9.34
CA ILE A 199 -3.50 5.15 -8.41
C ILE A 199 -4.87 4.92 -9.01
N SER A 200 -5.07 5.21 -10.30
CA SER A 200 -6.33 4.94 -10.99
C SER A 200 -6.66 3.46 -10.96
N GLN A 201 -5.67 2.59 -11.18
CA GLN A 201 -5.86 1.14 -11.10
C GLN A 201 -6.16 0.66 -9.67
N ALA A 202 -5.49 1.23 -8.66
CA ALA A 202 -5.82 0.94 -7.26
C ALA A 202 -7.24 1.38 -6.89
N ILE A 203 -7.69 2.53 -7.39
CA ILE A 203 -9.05 3.03 -7.19
C ILE A 203 -10.08 2.14 -7.89
N ALA A 204 -9.80 1.66 -9.11
CA ALA A 204 -10.68 0.72 -9.81
C ALA A 204 -10.85 -0.59 -9.04
N LEU A 205 -9.74 -1.20 -8.58
CA LEU A 205 -9.78 -2.40 -7.73
C LEU A 205 -10.57 -2.15 -6.42
N TYR A 206 -10.43 -0.96 -5.84
CA TYR A 206 -11.21 -0.58 -4.67
C TYR A 206 -12.72 -0.53 -4.95
N ASP A 207 -13.14 0.01 -6.09
CA ASP A 207 -14.56 0.13 -6.41
C ASP A 207 -15.18 -1.24 -6.74
N ASP A 208 -14.50 -2.03 -7.57
CA ASP A 208 -15.06 -3.25 -8.19
C ASP A 208 -14.86 -4.52 -7.35
N ASP A 209 -13.65 -4.76 -6.83
CA ASP A 209 -13.26 -6.08 -6.30
C ASP A 209 -13.16 -6.15 -4.77
N ILE A 210 -12.84 -5.04 -4.10
CA ILE A 210 -12.71 -5.01 -2.63
C ILE A 210 -14.10 -4.93 -2.01
N ALA A 211 -14.68 -6.05 -1.56
CA ALA A 211 -15.98 -6.05 -0.88
C ALA A 211 -15.86 -5.82 0.64
N THR A 212 -14.91 -6.50 1.29
CA THR A 212 -14.64 -6.41 2.72
C THR A 212 -13.65 -5.28 3.02
N ASN A 213 -13.69 -4.72 4.23
CA ASN A 213 -12.71 -3.72 4.70
C ASN A 213 -12.63 -2.41 3.89
N LYS A 214 -13.71 -1.98 3.22
CA LYS A 214 -13.75 -0.72 2.43
C LYS A 214 -13.18 0.49 3.19
N PHE A 215 -13.44 0.62 4.50
CA PHE A 215 -12.90 1.72 5.31
C PHE A 215 -11.35 1.72 5.40
N ASN A 216 -10.73 0.55 5.58
CA ASN A 216 -9.27 0.44 5.65
C ASN A 216 -8.65 0.73 4.28
N SER A 217 -9.24 0.20 3.21
CA SER A 217 -8.75 0.40 1.84
C SER A 217 -8.86 1.87 1.41
N ILE A 218 -9.98 2.56 1.68
CA ILE A 218 -10.08 3.99 1.38
C ILE A 218 -9.15 4.83 2.26
N SER A 219 -8.94 4.45 3.53
CA SER A 219 -7.96 5.13 4.39
C SER A 219 -6.54 4.99 3.84
N LEU A 220 -6.17 3.82 3.29
CA LEU A 220 -4.90 3.61 2.60
C LEU A 220 -4.77 4.45 1.33
N ILE A 221 -5.83 4.56 0.51
CA ILE A 221 -5.85 5.46 -0.65
C ILE A 221 -5.62 6.91 -0.20
N ILE A 222 -6.35 7.38 0.81
CA ILE A 222 -6.23 8.76 1.33
C ILE A 222 -4.80 9.01 1.85
N GLY A 223 -4.26 8.10 2.65
CA GLY A 223 -2.88 8.21 3.15
C GLY A 223 -1.84 8.19 2.04
N THR A 224 -2.05 7.39 1.01
CA THR A 224 -1.18 7.35 -0.17
C THR A 224 -1.26 8.66 -0.94
N CYS A 225 -2.47 9.14 -1.27
CA CYS A 225 -2.71 10.43 -1.91
C CYS A 225 -2.01 11.57 -1.17
N GLN A 226 -2.10 11.61 0.16
CA GLN A 226 -1.43 12.64 0.96
C GLN A 226 0.08 12.73 0.66
N LYS A 227 0.74 11.59 0.42
CA LYS A 227 2.18 11.50 0.17
C LYS A 227 2.58 11.74 -1.27
N ILE A 228 1.70 11.48 -2.24
CA ILE A 228 2.04 11.53 -3.67
C ILE A 228 1.54 12.79 -4.38
N LEU A 229 0.56 13.52 -3.81
CA LEU A 229 -0.11 14.65 -4.47
C LEU A 229 0.87 15.72 -4.97
N TYR A 230 2.01 15.87 -4.32
CA TYR A 230 3.03 16.85 -4.71
C TYR A 230 3.69 16.59 -6.07
N ILE A 231 3.58 15.39 -6.65
CA ILE A 231 4.12 15.10 -7.99
C ILE A 231 3.24 15.71 -9.08
N PHE A 232 1.94 15.73 -8.84
CA PHE A 232 0.91 15.98 -9.84
C PHE A 232 0.69 17.47 -10.11
N GLY A 233 0.19 17.77 -11.31
CA GLY A 233 -0.42 19.05 -11.62
C GLY A 233 -1.68 19.32 -10.79
N GLU A 234 -2.09 20.59 -10.71
CA GLU A 234 -3.23 21.04 -9.91
C GLU A 234 -4.55 20.34 -10.30
N GLU A 235 -4.79 20.16 -11.61
CA GLU A 235 -5.98 19.47 -12.13
C GLU A 235 -6.08 18.02 -11.66
N ASN A 236 -4.97 17.27 -11.77
CA ASN A 236 -4.88 15.88 -11.31
C ASN A 236 -5.00 15.80 -9.78
N CYS A 237 -4.44 16.77 -9.05
CA CYS A 237 -4.59 16.86 -7.60
C CYS A 237 -6.05 17.04 -7.19
N ASP A 238 -6.76 18.00 -7.79
CA ASP A 238 -8.17 18.25 -7.50
C ASP A 238 -9.05 17.05 -7.84
N SER A 239 -8.80 16.41 -8.98
CA SER A 239 -9.48 15.17 -9.37
C SER A 239 -9.29 14.07 -8.33
N LEU A 240 -8.06 13.79 -7.91
CA LEU A 240 -7.76 12.74 -6.92
C LEU A 240 -8.37 13.04 -5.55
N ARG A 241 -8.31 14.30 -5.09
CA ARG A 241 -8.94 14.73 -3.83
C ARG A 241 -10.46 14.53 -3.86
N GLN A 242 -11.11 14.99 -4.93
CA GLN A 242 -12.55 14.83 -5.07
C GLN A 242 -12.97 13.37 -5.21
N ASN A 243 -12.14 12.54 -5.88
CA ASN A 243 -12.33 11.10 -5.97
C ASN A 243 -12.30 10.42 -4.59
N CYS A 244 -11.38 10.82 -3.70
CA CYS A 244 -11.32 10.32 -2.32
C CYS A 244 -12.55 10.75 -1.51
N VAL A 245 -12.92 12.04 -1.57
CA VAL A 245 -14.10 12.58 -0.84
C VAL A 245 -15.39 11.89 -1.29
N THR A 246 -15.57 11.69 -2.59
CA THR A 246 -16.75 11.01 -3.15
C THR A 246 -16.86 9.57 -2.65
N ARG A 247 -15.75 8.83 -2.63
CA ARG A 247 -15.72 7.42 -2.19
C ARG A 247 -15.86 7.28 -0.68
N ALA A 248 -15.22 8.15 0.11
CA ALA A 248 -15.41 8.21 1.56
C ALA A 248 -16.89 8.43 1.94
N ALA A 249 -17.59 9.30 1.19
CA ALA A 249 -19.01 9.58 1.42
C ALA A 249 -19.96 8.45 0.97
N LYS A 250 -19.48 7.48 0.17
CA LYS A 250 -20.26 6.33 -0.35
C LYS A 250 -20.13 5.07 0.51
N LEU A 251 -19.33 5.08 1.58
CA LEU A 251 -19.25 3.94 2.51
C LEU A 251 -20.64 3.60 3.06
N LEU A 252 -20.89 2.37 3.49
CA LEU A 252 -22.24 1.97 3.96
C LEU A 252 -22.51 2.40 5.40
N LYS A 253 -21.53 2.21 6.30
CA LYS A 253 -21.65 2.54 7.72
C LYS A 253 -21.44 4.03 7.96
N LYS A 254 -22.34 4.68 8.69
CA LYS A 254 -22.27 6.13 8.98
C LYS A 254 -21.03 6.53 9.80
N PRO A 255 -20.59 5.78 10.83
CA PRO A 255 -19.35 6.08 11.52
C PRO A 255 -18.13 6.04 10.59
N ASP A 256 -18.03 5.00 9.76
CA ASP A 256 -16.94 4.85 8.79
C ASP A 256 -16.97 5.96 7.73
N GLN A 257 -18.16 6.34 7.22
CA GLN A 257 -18.33 7.49 6.32
C GLN A 257 -17.78 8.78 6.97
N CYS A 258 -18.16 9.04 8.23
CA CYS A 258 -17.76 10.23 8.95
C CYS A 258 -16.23 10.29 9.13
N ARG A 259 -15.64 9.20 9.64
CA ARG A 259 -14.20 9.07 9.86
C ARG A 259 -13.41 9.21 8.54
N ALA A 260 -13.87 8.57 7.47
CA ALA A 260 -13.21 8.66 6.16
C ALA A 260 -13.28 10.08 5.56
N VAL A 261 -14.41 10.77 5.70
CA VAL A 261 -14.54 12.18 5.24
C VAL A 261 -13.67 13.11 6.08
N ALA A 262 -13.55 12.87 7.39
CA ALA A 262 -12.64 13.62 8.25
C ALA A 262 -11.17 13.42 7.84
N LEU A 263 -10.78 12.19 7.47
CA LEU A 263 -9.45 11.91 6.93
C LEU A 263 -9.19 12.67 5.62
N CYS A 264 -10.18 12.77 4.73
CA CYS A 264 -10.05 13.53 3.48
C CYS A 264 -9.78 15.03 3.71
N ALA A 265 -10.17 15.60 4.87
CA ALA A 265 -9.85 16.99 5.18
C ALA A 265 -8.33 17.25 5.19
N ASN A 266 -7.52 16.24 5.55
CA ASN A 266 -6.06 16.36 5.56
C ASN A 266 -5.49 16.61 4.15
N LEU A 267 -6.17 16.13 3.10
CA LEU A 267 -5.74 16.32 1.70
C LEU A 267 -5.84 17.79 1.24
N PHE A 268 -6.60 18.61 1.96
CA PHE A 268 -6.77 20.04 1.68
C PHE A 268 -5.93 20.94 2.58
N TRP A 269 -5.16 20.37 3.52
CA TRP A 269 -4.42 21.14 4.52
C TRP A 269 -2.92 20.79 4.59
N ASN A 270 -2.60 19.49 4.52
CA ASN A 270 -1.25 18.96 4.82
C ASN A 270 -0.49 18.51 3.56
N CYS A 271 -1.01 18.75 2.36
CA CYS A 271 -0.36 18.33 1.12
C CYS A 271 0.55 19.44 0.60
N ALA A 272 1.84 19.14 0.44
CA ALA A 272 2.77 20.03 -0.26
C ALA A 272 2.45 20.05 -1.76
N ALA A 273 2.38 21.23 -2.38
CA ALA A 273 2.26 21.35 -3.83
C ALA A 273 3.66 21.47 -4.46
N ARG A 274 3.89 20.85 -5.63
CA ARG A 274 5.17 20.92 -6.36
C ARG A 274 5.67 22.34 -6.64
N LYS A 275 4.74 23.30 -6.74
CA LYS A 275 4.97 24.61 -7.35
C LYS A 275 5.24 25.76 -6.37
N GLN A 276 5.18 25.56 -5.05
CA GLN A 276 5.44 26.64 -4.09
C GLN A 276 6.26 26.11 -2.91
N ASP A 277 7.58 26.34 -2.96
CA ASP A 277 8.51 26.43 -1.81
C ASP A 277 8.07 25.77 -0.49
N GLY A 278 7.76 24.47 -0.50
CA GLY A 278 7.34 23.74 0.70
C GLY A 278 6.10 24.29 1.41
N ILE A 279 5.32 25.17 0.78
CA ILE A 279 4.10 25.72 1.37
C ILE A 279 3.02 24.65 1.21
N SER A 280 2.64 24.02 2.33
CA SER A 280 1.49 23.13 2.36
C SER A 280 0.27 23.88 1.85
N LEU A 281 -0.47 23.27 0.93
CA LEU A 281 -1.72 23.81 0.42
C LEU A 281 -2.71 23.85 1.59
N ARG A 282 -3.01 25.06 2.08
CA ARG A 282 -3.89 25.33 3.22
C ARG A 282 -5.23 25.89 2.72
N ASP A 283 -6.06 25.03 2.13
CA ASP A 283 -7.41 25.41 1.73
C ASP A 283 -8.36 25.26 2.92
N GLY A 284 -8.39 26.29 3.76
CA GLY A 284 -9.21 26.30 4.97
C GLY A 284 -10.73 26.22 4.72
N GLN A 285 -11.18 26.65 3.54
CA GLN A 285 -12.60 26.59 3.17
C GLN A 285 -13.02 25.14 2.90
N LYS A 286 -12.27 24.41 2.06
CA LYS A 286 -12.55 22.99 1.78
C LYS A 286 -12.43 22.11 3.03
N VAL A 287 -11.50 22.42 3.92
CA VAL A 287 -11.41 21.75 5.24
C VAL A 287 -12.71 21.95 6.04
N ASN A 288 -13.19 23.20 6.13
CA ASN A 288 -14.42 23.49 6.86
C ASN A 288 -15.65 22.81 6.21
N GLU A 289 -15.71 22.76 4.88
CA GLU A 289 -16.76 22.02 4.16
C GLU A 289 -16.74 20.52 4.50
N CYS A 290 -15.56 19.90 4.54
CA CYS A 290 -15.42 18.50 4.94
C CYS A 290 -15.88 18.27 6.38
N LEU A 291 -15.50 19.14 7.32
CA LEU A 291 -15.91 19.04 8.73
C LEU A 291 -17.42 19.27 8.90
N LYS A 292 -18.01 20.25 8.21
CA LYS A 292 -19.46 20.45 8.17
C LYS A 292 -20.19 19.24 7.59
N LYS A 293 -19.61 18.57 6.59
CA LYS A 293 -20.14 17.31 6.05
C LYS A 293 -20.06 16.18 7.08
N CYS A 294 -18.98 16.09 7.86
CA CYS A 294 -18.87 15.13 8.97
C CYS A 294 -19.97 15.35 10.01
N LEU A 295 -20.21 16.60 10.42
CA LEU A 295 -21.31 16.93 11.35
C LEU A 295 -22.69 16.51 10.83
N LYS A 296 -22.95 16.70 9.53
CA LYS A 296 -24.19 16.23 8.89
C LYS A 296 -24.31 14.71 8.90
N ILE A 297 -23.21 13.98 8.67
CA ILE A 297 -23.19 12.51 8.69
C ILE A 297 -23.38 11.99 10.12
N ALA A 298 -22.71 12.60 11.11
CA ALA A 298 -22.87 12.25 12.52
C ALA A 298 -24.31 12.47 13.01
N ALA A 299 -24.98 13.54 12.55
CA ALA A 299 -26.40 13.78 12.84
C ALA A 299 -27.35 12.71 12.26
N GLN A 300 -26.95 12.01 11.21
CA GLN A 300 -27.71 10.91 10.60
C GLN A 300 -27.46 9.55 11.27
N CYS A 301 -26.55 9.49 12.26
CA CYS A 301 -26.30 8.27 13.01
C CYS A 301 -27.49 8.02 13.96
N VAL A 302 -28.02 6.80 13.95
CA VAL A 302 -29.18 6.41 14.77
C VAL A 302 -28.76 6.03 16.19
N ASP A 303 -27.57 5.45 16.34
CA ASP A 303 -27.02 5.03 17.63
C ASP A 303 -26.46 6.25 18.40
N PRO A 304 -27.04 6.59 19.58
CA PRO A 304 -26.59 7.72 20.39
C PRO A 304 -25.14 7.58 20.87
N ASN A 305 -24.68 6.37 21.18
CA ASN A 305 -23.31 6.14 21.68
C ASN A 305 -22.29 6.41 20.57
N ALA A 306 -22.50 5.83 19.38
CA ALA A 306 -21.67 6.09 18.21
C ALA A 306 -21.73 7.57 17.77
N GLN A 307 -22.90 8.20 17.85
CA GLN A 307 -23.05 9.62 17.54
C GLN A 307 -22.22 10.51 18.49
N PHE A 308 -22.24 10.23 19.79
CA PHE A 308 -21.44 10.94 20.78
C PHE A 308 -19.94 10.78 20.53
N GLU A 309 -19.48 9.54 20.28
CA GLU A 309 -18.09 9.25 19.92
C GLU A 309 -17.64 10.05 18.69
N LEU A 310 -18.45 10.07 17.63
CA LEU A 310 -18.17 10.83 16.41
C LEU A 310 -18.11 12.35 16.68
N HIS A 311 -19.00 12.91 17.52
CA HIS A 311 -18.92 14.33 17.84
C HIS A 311 -17.63 14.68 18.60
N VAL A 312 -17.17 13.82 19.51
CA VAL A 312 -15.89 13.98 20.22
C VAL A 312 -14.71 13.89 19.25
N GLU A 313 -14.71 12.94 18.31
CA GLU A 313 -13.69 12.84 17.26
C GLU A 313 -13.67 14.08 16.36
N ILE A 314 -14.84 14.53 15.88
CA ILE A 314 -14.97 15.73 15.04
C ILE A 314 -14.46 16.97 15.80
N LEU A 315 -14.78 17.10 17.09
CA LEU A 315 -14.25 18.18 17.93
C LEU A 315 -12.72 18.17 17.95
N ASN A 316 -12.08 17.01 18.10
CA ASN A 316 -10.63 16.91 18.04
C ASN A 316 -10.06 17.37 16.68
N TYR A 317 -10.74 17.08 15.57
CA TYR A 317 -10.35 17.60 14.26
C TYR A 317 -10.48 19.14 14.18
N PHE A 318 -11.59 19.72 14.65
CA PHE A 318 -11.74 21.18 14.70
C PHE A 318 -10.63 21.83 15.55
N ILE A 319 -10.31 21.24 16.72
CA ILE A 319 -9.24 21.70 17.60
C ILE A 319 -7.87 21.64 16.91
N HIS A 320 -7.59 20.55 16.18
CA HIS A 320 -6.35 20.38 15.43
C HIS A 320 -6.17 21.46 14.35
N TYR A 321 -7.19 21.69 13.52
CA TYR A 321 -7.11 22.69 12.45
C TYR A 321 -7.16 24.14 12.96
N TYR A 322 -7.85 24.39 14.07
CA TYR A 322 -7.80 25.69 14.74
C TYR A 322 -6.39 25.98 15.28
N ALA A 323 -5.74 24.98 15.90
CA ALA A 323 -4.36 25.10 16.36
C ALA A 323 -3.37 25.31 15.22
N ALA A 324 -3.67 24.80 14.02
CA ALA A 324 -2.89 25.03 12.82
C ALA A 324 -3.12 26.43 12.18
N HIS A 325 -3.86 27.31 12.85
CA HIS A 325 -4.21 28.66 12.39
C HIS A 325 -5.12 28.70 11.15
N ASN A 326 -6.10 27.80 11.06
CA ASN A 326 -7.16 27.92 10.06
C ASN A 326 -8.18 29.02 10.44
N GLU A 327 -8.13 30.16 9.76
CA GLU A 327 -9.02 31.31 10.00
C GLU A 327 -10.51 31.00 9.80
N ASN A 328 -10.84 29.97 9.01
CA ASN A 328 -12.23 29.59 8.74
C ASN A 328 -12.89 28.82 9.89
N ILE A 329 -12.12 28.40 10.90
CA ILE A 329 -12.64 27.73 12.09
C ILE A 329 -12.71 28.77 13.20
N THR A 330 -13.93 29.13 13.60
CA THR A 330 -14.16 30.13 14.65
C THR A 330 -14.33 29.48 16.02
N VAL A 331 -14.05 30.27 17.06
CA VAL A 331 -14.27 29.89 18.47
C VAL A 331 -15.75 29.60 18.74
N GLU A 332 -16.65 30.31 18.06
CA GLU A 332 -18.10 30.11 18.14
C GLU A 332 -18.49 28.67 17.74
N MET A 333 -17.98 28.17 16.61
CA MET A 333 -18.25 26.80 16.14
C MET A 333 -17.75 25.74 17.14
N LEU A 334 -16.60 25.98 17.77
CA LEU A 334 -16.06 25.10 18.81
C LEU A 334 -16.95 25.11 20.07
N ASN A 335 -17.40 26.27 20.52
CA ASN A 335 -18.27 26.42 21.68
C ASN A 335 -19.65 25.80 21.47
N GLU A 336 -20.22 25.96 20.26
CA GLU A 336 -21.47 25.31 19.87
C GLU A 336 -21.33 23.78 19.91
N LEU A 337 -20.24 23.24 19.35
CA LEU A 337 -20.01 21.79 19.33
C LEU A 337 -19.77 21.23 20.74
N ILE A 338 -19.00 21.92 21.59
CA ILE A 338 -18.79 21.54 23.00
C ILE A 338 -20.11 21.54 23.76
N SER A 339 -20.95 22.56 23.54
CA SER A 339 -22.27 22.66 24.19
C SER A 339 -23.18 21.52 23.78
N LYS A 340 -23.17 21.17 22.48
CA LYS A 340 -23.92 20.03 21.95
C LYS A 340 -23.45 18.71 22.55
N ILE A 341 -22.14 18.46 22.61
CA ILE A 341 -21.57 17.24 23.23
C ILE A 341 -21.95 17.15 24.72
N LYS A 342 -21.95 18.27 25.45
CA LYS A 342 -22.39 18.31 26.86
C LYS A 342 -23.87 17.93 27.01
N GLN A 343 -24.72 18.32 26.06
CA GLN A 343 -26.15 17.93 26.04
C GLN A 343 -26.29 16.44 25.71
N ASP A 344 -25.62 15.97 24.66
CA ASP A 344 -25.67 14.57 24.20
C ASP A 344 -25.17 13.61 25.29
N LYS A 345 -24.24 14.03 26.15
CA LYS A 345 -23.75 13.26 27.31
C LYS A 345 -24.87 12.79 28.24
N SER A 346 -25.95 13.58 28.39
CA SER A 346 -27.06 13.24 29.29
C SER A 346 -27.97 12.12 28.75
N SER A 347 -27.88 11.85 27.44
CA SER A 347 -28.70 10.87 26.73
C SER A 347 -28.00 9.52 26.53
N LEU A 348 -26.80 9.35 27.10
CA LEU A 348 -25.99 8.14 26.95
C LEU A 348 -26.43 7.02 27.89
N ASP A 349 -26.41 5.80 27.39
CA ASP A 349 -26.57 4.61 28.21
C ASP A 349 -25.32 4.39 29.08
N GLN A 350 -25.52 3.93 30.31
CA GLN A 350 -24.43 3.57 31.22
C GLN A 350 -23.82 2.24 30.78
N SER A 351 -22.79 2.31 29.94
CA SER A 351 -21.97 1.19 29.51
C SER A 351 -20.48 1.51 29.73
N ASN A 352 -19.65 0.48 29.85
CA ASN A 352 -18.19 0.65 29.97
C ASN A 352 -17.60 1.41 28.76
N GLU A 353 -18.15 1.21 27.55
CA GLU A 353 -17.72 1.92 26.33
C GLU A 353 -18.08 3.41 26.41
N SER A 354 -19.29 3.73 26.87
CA SER A 354 -19.74 5.11 27.07
C SER A 354 -18.86 5.85 28.09
N GLU A 355 -18.43 5.18 29.17
CA GLU A 355 -17.53 5.76 30.18
C GLU A 355 -16.16 6.12 29.58
N MET A 356 -15.60 5.25 28.74
CA MET A 356 -14.31 5.52 28.08
C MET A 356 -14.39 6.74 27.16
N VAL A 357 -15.46 6.89 26.38
CA VAL A 357 -15.64 8.05 25.48
C VAL A 357 -15.87 9.33 26.30
N ILE A 358 -16.59 9.26 27.42
CA ILE A 358 -16.73 10.39 28.35
C ILE A 358 -15.38 10.79 28.94
N GLU A 359 -14.53 9.83 29.30
CA GLU A 359 -13.18 10.10 29.78
C GLU A 359 -12.32 10.77 28.69
N GLN A 360 -12.40 10.28 27.45
CA GLN A 360 -11.74 10.92 26.30
C GLN A 360 -12.18 12.37 26.13
N PHE A 361 -13.48 12.65 26.21
CA PHE A 361 -13.99 14.01 26.15
C PHE A 361 -13.45 14.89 27.29
N ASN A 362 -13.43 14.38 28.53
CA ASN A 362 -12.86 15.11 29.67
C ASN A 362 -11.37 15.41 29.48
N ARG A 363 -10.60 14.47 28.90
CA ARG A 363 -9.19 14.70 28.53
C ARG A 363 -9.05 15.79 27.46
N THR A 364 -9.91 15.80 26.44
CA THR A 364 -9.94 16.88 25.43
C THR A 364 -10.24 18.25 26.08
N LEU A 365 -11.18 18.32 27.02
CA LEU A 365 -11.46 19.55 27.77
C LEU A 365 -10.25 20.00 28.61
N ASN A 366 -9.59 19.08 29.32
CA ASN A 366 -8.39 19.41 30.09
C ASN A 366 -7.27 19.93 29.19
N TYR A 367 -7.05 19.31 28.02
CA TYR A 367 -6.08 19.77 27.04
C TYR A 367 -6.34 21.21 26.56
N LEU A 368 -7.60 21.58 26.35
CA LEU A 368 -7.97 22.96 26.00
C LEU A 368 -7.67 23.94 27.15
N LYS A 369 -7.92 23.55 28.41
CA LYS A 369 -7.62 24.37 29.60
C LYS A 369 -6.13 24.60 29.82
N GLU A 370 -5.29 23.61 29.51
CA GLU A 370 -3.85 23.68 29.68
C GLU A 370 -3.15 24.59 28.65
N ARG A 371 -3.81 24.94 27.53
CA ARG A 371 -3.25 25.77 26.45
C ARG A 371 -4.03 27.08 26.22
N PRO A 372 -4.19 27.95 27.24
CA PRO A 372 -5.04 29.14 27.14
C PRO A 372 -4.52 30.19 26.14
N LYS A 373 -3.23 30.17 25.80
CA LYS A 373 -2.63 31.10 24.83
C LYS A 373 -3.08 30.85 23.39
N VAL A 374 -3.41 29.60 23.06
CA VAL A 374 -3.83 29.21 21.70
C VAL A 374 -5.35 29.20 21.58
N TYR A 375 -6.07 28.86 22.66
CA TYR A 375 -7.52 28.65 22.67
C TYR A 375 -8.31 29.71 23.46
N ALA A 376 -7.81 30.95 23.49
CA ALA A 376 -8.46 32.03 24.20
C ALA A 376 -9.90 32.25 23.68
N GLY A 377 -10.89 32.21 24.58
CA GLY A 377 -12.31 32.39 24.26
C GLY A 377 -13.13 31.10 24.11
N ILE A 378 -12.50 29.92 24.16
CA ILE A 378 -13.23 28.65 24.21
C ILE A 378 -13.77 28.41 25.63
N LEU A 379 -15.08 28.18 25.75
CA LEU A 379 -15.81 27.95 27.00
C LEU A 379 -15.76 26.46 27.37
N VAL A 380 -14.71 26.07 28.11
CA VAL A 380 -14.44 24.67 28.49
C VAL A 380 -14.99 24.29 29.87
#